data_AF-A0A174H7W9-F1
#
_entry.id   AF-A0A174H7W9-F1
#
_cell.length_a   1.000
_cell.length_b   1.000
_cell.length_c   1.000
_cell.angle_alpha   90.00
_cell.angle_beta   90.00
_cell.angle_gamma   90.00
#
_symmetry.space_group_name_H-M   'P 1'
#
loop_
_entity.id
_entity.type
_entity.pdbx_description
1 polymer ?
#
loop_
_entity_poly.entity_id
_entity_poly.type
_entity_poly.pdbx_seq_one_letter_code
_entity_poly.pdbx_strand_id
1 'polypeptide(L)'
;MINSKKKISLHVTAIICVVLATTFFNSCNSNDYNDEQMYDTKLLIDTIATSDEFGEFERNSELLSDKFQAYTSTLSAEEYNKLMENLNDDDYMEEFIGKANLEKELQQMNEAKENLLLHTGFSRLSEDERMLLFMQYAESREFTGKTLIKTRTEGNANSCETNKQIAYAQAKADYDNAIIKCRQESSTNYCYTQALAKYERSKRTSDRVYEECIKK
;
A
#
# COMPACT_ATOMS: atom_id res chain seq x y z
N MET A 1 11.33 -65.06 6.19
CA MET A 1 11.24 -63.59 6.30
C MET A 1 12.42 -62.96 5.58
N ILE A 2 12.24 -62.63 4.29
CA ILE A 2 13.17 -61.89 3.43
C ILE A 2 12.31 -61.08 2.45
N ASN A 3 12.57 -59.77 2.38
CA ASN A 3 12.40 -58.81 1.28
C ASN A 3 11.58 -59.21 0.03
N SER A 4 10.72 -58.29 -0.44
CA SER A 4 10.99 -57.64 -1.73
C SER A 4 10.25 -56.31 -1.89
N LYS A 5 11.02 -55.30 -2.32
CA LYS A 5 10.58 -54.03 -2.89
C LYS A 5 9.86 -54.27 -4.22
N LYS A 6 8.84 -53.48 -4.54
CA LYS A 6 8.56 -53.08 -5.93
C LYS A 6 8.31 -51.59 -6.03
N LYS A 7 9.24 -50.95 -6.74
CA LYS A 7 9.17 -49.60 -7.28
C LYS A 7 8.03 -49.51 -8.30
N ILE A 8 7.31 -48.41 -8.32
CA ILE A 8 6.75 -47.86 -9.55
C ILE A 8 7.23 -46.42 -9.65
N SER A 9 8.05 -46.18 -10.66
CA SER A 9 8.50 -44.89 -11.14
C SER A 9 7.53 -44.45 -12.23
N LEU A 10 7.06 -43.20 -12.21
CA LEU A 10 6.75 -42.48 -13.43
C LEU A 10 6.91 -40.98 -13.19
N HIS A 11 7.70 -40.37 -14.06
CA HIS A 11 8.06 -38.95 -14.09
C HIS A 11 7.02 -38.12 -14.86
N VAL A 12 6.90 -36.85 -14.42
CA VAL A 12 6.58 -35.63 -15.19
C VAL A 12 5.15 -35.52 -15.74
N THR A 13 4.40 -34.50 -15.29
CA THR A 13 4.15 -33.26 -16.08
C THR A 13 3.59 -32.18 -15.14
N ALA A 14 4.20 -31.00 -15.16
CA ALA A 14 3.67 -29.81 -14.52
C ALA A 14 2.41 -29.33 -15.25
N ILE A 15 1.33 -29.07 -14.52
CA ILE A 15 0.25 -28.18 -14.96
C ILE A 15 -0.06 -27.24 -13.80
N ILE A 16 0.51 -26.04 -13.90
CA ILE A 16 0.01 -24.84 -13.24
C ILE A 16 -1.29 -24.50 -13.95
N CYS A 17 -2.42 -24.60 -13.25
CA CYS A 17 -3.66 -23.95 -13.66
C CYS A 17 -4.22 -23.16 -12.48
N VAL A 18 -3.94 -21.86 -12.53
CA VAL A 18 -4.67 -20.79 -11.85
C VAL A 18 -6.15 -20.93 -12.16
N VAL A 19 -6.97 -21.16 -11.13
CA VAL A 19 -8.39 -20.74 -11.13
C VAL A 19 -8.71 -20.19 -9.74
N LEU A 20 -8.36 -18.91 -9.56
CA LEU A 20 -9.08 -18.02 -8.66
C LEU A 20 -10.40 -17.65 -9.37
N ALA A 21 -11.50 -18.27 -8.98
CA ALA A 21 -12.83 -17.71 -9.19
C ALA A 21 -13.87 -18.46 -8.34
N THR A 22 -14.60 -17.66 -7.56
CA THR A 22 -15.93 -17.91 -7.00
C THR A 22 -16.06 -18.94 -5.89
N THR A 23 -16.03 -18.45 -4.64
CA THR A 23 -17.20 -18.47 -3.75
C THR A 23 -17.13 -17.33 -2.73
N PHE A 24 -17.40 -16.09 -3.17
CA PHE A 24 -18.05 -15.11 -2.29
C PHE A 24 -19.55 -15.20 -2.59
N PHE A 25 -20.20 -16.23 -2.05
CA PHE A 25 -21.64 -16.12 -1.86
C PHE A 25 -21.85 -15.07 -0.78
N ASN A 26 -22.51 -13.98 -1.17
CA ASN A 26 -23.14 -13.01 -0.30
C ASN A 26 -23.67 -13.69 0.97
N SER A 27 -23.00 -13.44 2.09
CA SER A 27 -23.73 -13.31 3.35
C SER A 27 -24.13 -11.85 3.44
N CYS A 28 -25.23 -11.49 2.78
CA CYS A 28 -25.95 -10.26 3.07
C CYS A 28 -26.56 -10.42 4.46
N ASN A 29 -25.78 -10.14 5.50
CA ASN A 29 -26.37 -9.69 6.75
C ASN A 29 -26.67 -8.21 6.53
N SER A 30 -27.89 -7.93 6.06
CA SER A 30 -28.44 -6.56 6.04
C SER A 30 -28.63 -6.13 7.49
N ASN A 31 -27.54 -5.77 8.16
CA ASN A 31 -27.65 -4.80 9.23
C ASN A 31 -28.07 -3.51 8.52
N ASP A 32 -29.27 -3.02 8.81
CA ASP A 32 -29.73 -1.69 8.40
C ASP A 32 -28.73 -0.64 8.93
N TYR A 33 -27.67 -0.39 8.17
CA TYR A 33 -26.92 0.84 8.27
C TYR A 33 -27.86 1.91 7.75
N ASN A 34 -28.42 2.72 8.65
CA ASN A 34 -29.33 3.79 8.27
C ASN A 34 -28.63 4.71 7.26
N ASP A 35 -29.28 5.00 6.13
CA ASP A 35 -28.75 5.87 5.05
C ASP A 35 -28.22 7.22 5.57
N GLU A 36 -28.82 7.73 6.65
CA GLU A 36 -28.42 8.95 7.35
C GLU A 36 -27.04 8.83 8.02
N GLN A 37 -26.71 7.68 8.61
CA GLN A 37 -25.40 7.42 9.21
C GLN A 37 -24.31 7.30 8.13
N MET A 38 -24.62 6.65 7.00
CA MET A 38 -23.71 6.56 5.86
C MET A 38 -23.41 7.94 5.27
N TYR A 39 -24.44 8.81 5.16
CA TYR A 39 -24.27 10.18 4.69
C TYR A 39 -23.40 11.01 5.64
N ASP A 40 -23.60 10.88 6.96
CA ASP A 40 -22.80 11.60 7.97
C ASP A 40 -21.33 11.16 7.98
N THR A 41 -21.06 9.86 7.88
CA THR A 41 -19.69 9.32 7.72
C THR A 41 -19.02 9.86 6.46
N LYS A 42 -19.73 9.89 5.33
CA LYS A 42 -19.19 10.41 4.06
C LYS A 42 -18.85 11.90 4.17
N LEU A 43 -19.75 12.70 4.74
CA LEU A 43 -19.52 14.13 4.94
C LEU A 43 -18.33 14.39 5.87
N LEU A 44 -18.17 13.57 6.91
CA LEU A 44 -17.02 13.64 7.81
C LEU A 44 -15.71 13.34 7.08
N ILE A 45 -15.66 12.28 6.28
CA ILE A 45 -14.50 11.92 5.44
C ILE A 45 -14.16 13.06 4.48
N ASP A 46 -15.13 13.60 3.75
CA ASP A 46 -14.93 14.71 2.81
C ASP A 46 -14.39 15.96 3.53
N THR A 47 -14.90 16.25 4.73
CA THR A 47 -14.42 17.38 5.56
C THR A 47 -12.96 17.18 5.96
N ILE A 48 -12.60 15.98 6.43
CA ILE A 48 -11.21 15.65 6.81
C ILE A 48 -10.29 15.71 5.60
N ALA A 49 -10.70 15.19 4.44
CA ALA A 49 -9.89 15.19 3.22
C ALA A 49 -9.51 16.59 2.73
N THR A 50 -10.28 17.61 3.12
CA THR A 50 -10.01 19.03 2.81
C THR A 50 -9.33 19.80 3.94
N SER A 51 -9.01 19.14 5.06
CA SER A 51 -8.36 19.79 6.21
C SER A 51 -6.88 20.03 5.96
N ASP A 52 -6.33 21.08 6.59
CA ASP A 52 -4.91 21.42 6.48
C ASP A 52 -4.02 20.31 7.07
N GLU A 53 -4.44 19.69 8.18
CA GLU A 53 -3.72 18.60 8.85
C GLU A 53 -3.65 17.35 7.96
N PHE A 54 -4.74 16.99 7.29
CA PHE A 54 -4.74 15.88 6.36
C PHE A 54 -3.88 16.20 5.13
N GLY A 55 -4.00 17.41 4.57
CA GLY A 55 -3.16 17.86 3.48
C GLY A 55 -1.67 17.90 3.83
N GLU A 56 -1.31 18.26 5.07
CA GLU A 56 0.06 18.22 5.56
C GLU A 56 0.58 16.80 5.75
N PHE A 57 -0.24 15.90 6.30
CA PHE A 57 0.06 14.47 6.39
C PHE A 57 0.37 13.89 5.02
N GLU A 58 -0.50 14.10 4.04
CA GLU A 58 -0.34 13.55 2.69
C GLU A 58 0.91 14.09 1.98
N ARG A 59 1.20 15.40 2.11
CA ARG A 59 2.42 16.00 1.55
C ARG A 59 3.70 15.42 2.15
N ASN A 60 3.75 15.26 3.47
CA ASN A 60 4.91 14.66 4.14
C ASN A 60 5.04 13.17 3.83
N SER A 61 3.91 12.47 3.68
CA SER A 61 3.86 11.06 3.30
C SER A 61 4.43 10.84 1.89
N GLU A 62 3.99 11.65 0.92
CA GLU A 62 4.54 11.67 -0.44
C GLU A 62 6.05 11.96 -0.41
N LEU A 63 6.49 13.05 0.25
CA LEU A 63 7.90 13.46 0.31
C LEU A 63 8.81 12.38 0.92
N LEU A 64 8.40 11.77 2.03
CA LEU A 64 9.16 10.69 2.67
C LEU A 64 9.27 9.48 1.74
N SER A 65 8.17 9.11 1.08
CA SER A 65 8.17 7.98 0.15
C SER A 65 9.03 8.20 -1.08
N ASP A 66 9.01 9.42 -1.64
CA ASP A 66 9.82 9.79 -2.80
C ASP A 66 11.31 9.77 -2.45
N LYS A 67 11.69 10.26 -1.27
CA LYS A 67 13.08 10.25 -0.82
C LYS A 67 13.59 8.84 -0.56
N PHE A 68 12.78 8.01 0.08
CA PHE A 68 13.08 6.58 0.27
C PHE A 68 13.26 5.89 -1.08
N GLN A 69 12.30 6.06 -2.00
CA GLN A 69 12.36 5.47 -3.35
C GLN A 69 13.58 5.95 -4.14
N ALA A 70 13.93 7.24 -4.05
CA ALA A 70 15.09 7.80 -4.72
C ALA A 70 16.38 7.12 -4.26
N TYR A 71 16.53 6.89 -2.95
CA TYR A 71 17.69 6.19 -2.40
C TYR A 71 17.69 4.70 -2.78
N THR A 72 16.58 3.99 -2.57
CA THR A 72 16.50 2.54 -2.85
C THR A 72 16.63 2.20 -4.33
N SER A 73 16.37 3.16 -5.23
CA SER A 73 16.62 3.02 -6.67
C SER A 73 18.10 3.05 -7.04
N THR A 74 18.98 3.53 -6.15
CA THR A 74 20.44 3.51 -6.34
C THR A 74 21.09 2.20 -5.87
N LEU A 75 20.37 1.42 -5.08
CA LEU A 75 20.88 0.16 -4.53
C LEU A 75 20.96 -0.91 -5.61
N SER A 76 22.02 -1.72 -5.55
CA SER A 76 22.07 -2.98 -6.28
C SER A 76 20.98 -3.94 -5.77
N ALA A 77 20.70 -4.99 -6.55
CA ALA A 77 19.76 -6.03 -6.14
C ALA A 77 20.17 -6.70 -4.82
N GLU A 78 21.48 -6.90 -4.59
CA GLU A 78 22.02 -7.47 -3.35
C GLU A 78 21.79 -6.54 -2.15
N GLU A 79 22.11 -5.24 -2.30
CA GLU A 79 21.90 -4.25 -1.24
C GLU A 79 20.42 -4.06 -0.92
N TYR A 80 19.55 -4.05 -1.94
CA TYR A 80 18.10 -3.96 -1.75
C TYR A 80 17.55 -5.21 -1.04
N ASN A 81 18.00 -6.41 -1.41
CA ASN A 81 17.61 -7.63 -0.71
C ASN A 81 18.08 -7.61 0.74
N LYS A 82 19.31 -7.16 0.99
CA LYS A 82 19.82 -6.99 2.34
C LYS A 82 18.97 -6.01 3.17
N LEU A 83 18.55 -4.88 2.59
CA LEU A 83 17.60 -3.97 3.23
C LEU A 83 16.32 -4.71 3.63
N MET A 84 15.73 -5.44 2.68
CA MET A 84 14.46 -6.17 2.89
C MET A 84 14.55 -7.26 3.96
N GLU A 85 15.73 -7.89 4.12
CA GLU A 85 15.99 -8.92 5.13
C GLU A 85 16.23 -8.34 6.53
N ASN A 86 16.63 -7.07 6.63
CA ASN A 86 17.02 -6.40 7.88
C ASN A 86 16.05 -5.27 8.29
N LEU A 87 14.83 -5.23 7.75
CA LEU A 87 13.81 -4.22 8.11
C LEU A 87 13.37 -4.26 9.58
N ASN A 88 13.70 -5.34 10.30
CA ASN A 88 13.40 -5.55 11.71
C ASN A 88 14.65 -5.45 12.61
N ASP A 89 15.81 -5.07 12.05
CA ASP A 89 17.05 -4.86 12.77
C ASP A 89 17.24 -3.36 13.02
N ASP A 90 17.12 -2.94 14.29
CA ASP A 90 17.16 -1.52 14.66
C ASP A 90 18.50 -0.85 14.33
N ASP A 91 19.62 -1.53 14.57
CA ASP A 91 20.97 -1.00 14.32
C ASP A 91 21.19 -0.82 12.82
N TYR A 92 20.76 -1.80 12.02
CA TYR A 92 20.82 -1.71 10.57
C TYR A 92 19.93 -0.58 10.04
N MET A 93 18.71 -0.44 10.56
CA MET A 93 17.78 0.58 10.12
C MET A 93 18.23 2.00 10.49
N GLU A 94 18.86 2.18 11.64
CA GLU A 94 19.48 3.45 12.02
C GLU A 94 20.60 3.83 11.05
N GLU A 95 21.50 2.90 10.74
CA GLU A 95 22.56 3.13 9.74
C GLU A 95 21.98 3.44 8.35
N PHE A 96 20.95 2.70 7.94
CA PHE A 96 20.26 2.91 6.67
C PHE A 96 19.62 4.30 6.59
N ILE A 97 18.90 4.72 7.63
CA ILE A 97 18.26 6.04 7.71
C ILE A 97 19.31 7.15 7.53
N GLY A 98 20.46 7.03 8.20
CA GLY A 98 21.55 7.99 8.05
C GLY A 98 22.18 8.01 6.66
N LYS A 99 22.38 6.84 6.03
CA LYS A 99 22.88 6.77 4.65
C LYS A 99 21.90 7.32 3.62
N ALA A 100 20.61 7.08 3.84
CA ALA A 100 19.52 7.57 3.00
C ALA A 100 19.15 9.03 3.31
N ASN A 101 19.71 9.61 4.38
CA ASN A 101 19.46 10.97 4.87
C ASN A 101 17.95 11.22 5.12
N LEU A 102 17.26 10.27 5.75
CA LEU A 102 15.80 10.30 5.92
C LEU A 102 15.34 10.98 7.21
N GLU A 103 16.25 11.36 8.11
CA GLU A 103 15.93 11.82 9.46
C GLU A 103 14.95 13.00 9.47
N LYS A 104 15.18 13.98 8.58
CA LYS A 104 14.34 15.17 8.49
C LYS A 104 12.92 14.80 8.05
N GLU A 105 12.78 14.03 6.98
CA GLU A 105 11.47 13.65 6.44
C GLU A 105 10.73 12.73 7.40
N LEU A 106 11.42 11.85 8.12
CA LEU A 106 10.85 11.03 9.18
C LEU A 106 10.33 11.90 10.34
N GLN A 107 11.08 12.92 10.75
CA GLN A 107 10.65 13.86 11.78
C GLN A 107 9.39 14.62 11.33
N GLN A 108 9.41 15.21 10.13
CA GLN A 108 8.28 15.97 9.59
C GLN A 108 7.04 15.09 9.40
N MET A 109 7.22 13.85 8.95
CA MET A 109 6.13 12.88 8.83
C MET A 109 5.52 12.57 10.20
N ASN A 110 6.34 12.38 11.24
CA ASN A 110 5.82 12.13 12.58
C ASN A 110 5.08 13.35 13.14
N GLU A 111 5.58 14.56 12.95
CA GLU A 111 4.89 15.79 13.33
C GLU A 111 3.52 15.90 12.63
N ALA A 112 3.45 15.67 11.32
CA ALA A 112 2.21 15.70 10.56
C ALA A 112 1.21 14.60 10.99
N LYS A 113 1.71 13.38 11.27
CA LYS A 113 0.92 12.26 11.79
C LYS A 113 0.30 12.60 13.15
N GLU A 114 1.08 13.13 14.09
CA GLU A 114 0.56 13.51 15.42
C GLU A 114 -0.48 14.64 15.31
N ASN A 115 -0.24 15.64 14.45
CA ASN A 115 -1.21 16.70 14.20
C ASN A 115 -2.54 16.16 13.63
N LEU A 116 -2.48 15.24 12.66
CA LEU A 116 -3.67 14.60 12.11
C LEU A 116 -4.40 13.73 13.15
N LEU A 117 -3.68 13.04 14.02
CA LEU A 117 -4.28 12.26 15.12
C LEU A 117 -5.00 13.14 16.14
N LEU A 118 -4.55 14.38 16.35
CA LEU A 118 -5.22 15.36 17.20
C LEU A 118 -6.46 15.98 16.55
N HIS A 119 -6.61 15.87 15.23
CA HIS A 119 -7.80 16.36 14.53
C HIS A 119 -9.06 15.62 15.00
N THR A 120 -10.02 16.37 15.56
CA THR A 120 -11.21 15.80 16.23
C THR A 120 -12.11 14.99 15.30
N GLY A 121 -12.11 15.29 14.00
CA GLY A 121 -12.84 14.49 13.01
C GLY A 121 -12.12 13.17 12.71
N PHE A 122 -10.80 13.21 12.53
CA PHE A 122 -10.01 12.04 12.15
C PHE A 122 -9.96 11.00 13.28
N SER A 123 -9.82 11.47 14.53
CA SER A 123 -9.82 10.60 15.71
C SER A 123 -11.14 9.86 15.94
N ARG A 124 -12.25 10.33 15.37
CA ARG A 124 -13.57 9.65 15.42
C ARG A 124 -13.72 8.56 14.37
N LEU A 125 -12.93 8.58 13.30
CA LEU A 125 -12.99 7.54 12.28
C LEU A 125 -12.50 6.20 12.84
N SER A 126 -13.28 5.15 12.57
CA SER A 126 -12.86 3.76 12.71
C SER A 126 -11.72 3.42 11.75
N GLU A 127 -11.07 2.26 11.94
CA GLU A 127 -9.99 1.82 11.05
C GLU A 127 -10.45 1.67 9.58
N ASP A 128 -11.67 1.16 9.37
CA ASP A 128 -12.24 0.99 8.03
C ASP A 128 -12.54 2.35 7.39
N GLU A 129 -13.07 3.32 8.15
CA GLU A 129 -13.32 4.67 7.66
C GLU A 129 -12.03 5.45 7.35
N ARG A 130 -10.95 5.24 8.13
CA ARG A 130 -9.63 5.79 7.81
C ARG A 130 -9.09 5.19 6.51
N MET A 131 -9.23 3.88 6.33
CA MET A 131 -8.83 3.23 5.09
C MET A 131 -9.63 3.78 3.90
N LEU A 132 -10.94 3.99 4.05
CA LEU A 132 -11.77 4.62 3.02
C LEU A 132 -11.31 6.03 2.68
N LEU A 133 -11.00 6.87 3.67
CA LEU A 133 -10.44 8.21 3.47
C LEU A 133 -9.15 8.17 2.65
N PHE A 134 -8.17 7.35 3.07
CA PHE A 134 -6.90 7.23 2.36
C PHE A 134 -7.06 6.67 0.95
N MET A 135 -7.94 5.67 0.77
CA MET A 135 -8.23 5.10 -0.55
C MET A 135 -8.80 6.14 -1.50
N GLN A 136 -9.85 6.85 -1.07
CA GLN A 136 -10.51 7.86 -1.91
C GLN A 136 -9.54 8.98 -2.28
N TYR A 137 -8.70 9.40 -1.34
CA TYR A 137 -7.67 10.40 -1.62
C TYR A 137 -6.64 9.88 -2.63
N ALA A 138 -6.07 8.68 -2.41
CA ALA A 138 -5.08 8.09 -3.29
C ALA A 138 -5.61 7.85 -4.71
N GLU A 139 -6.84 7.32 -4.84
CA GLU A 139 -7.51 7.16 -6.13
C GLU A 139 -7.69 8.52 -6.83
N SER A 140 -8.18 9.53 -6.11
CA SER A 140 -8.37 10.86 -6.69
C SER A 140 -7.08 11.41 -7.30
N ARG A 141 -5.92 11.15 -6.67
CA ARG A 141 -4.60 11.60 -7.11
C ARG A 141 -4.09 10.80 -8.31
N GLU A 142 -4.18 9.47 -8.27
CA GLU A 142 -3.74 8.60 -9.36
C GLU A 142 -4.54 8.79 -10.66
N PHE A 143 -5.83 9.12 -10.52
CA PHE A 143 -6.75 9.38 -11.63
C PHE A 143 -6.88 10.86 -12.02
N THR A 144 -6.32 11.81 -11.26
CA THR A 144 -6.37 13.25 -11.62
C THR A 144 -5.69 13.48 -12.98
N GLY A 145 -6.41 14.07 -13.93
CA GLY A 145 -5.91 14.36 -15.29
C GLY A 145 -5.91 13.14 -16.23
N LYS A 146 -6.24 11.94 -15.74
CA LYS A 146 -6.41 10.73 -16.52
C LYS A 146 -7.90 10.44 -16.57
N THR A 147 -8.56 10.94 -17.61
CA THR A 147 -9.99 10.68 -17.79
C THR A 147 -10.23 9.17 -17.69
N LEU A 148 -11.05 8.73 -16.73
CA LEU A 148 -11.66 7.39 -16.73
C LEU A 148 -12.63 7.33 -17.92
N ILE A 149 -12.10 7.37 -19.15
CA ILE A 149 -12.92 7.19 -20.34
C ILE A 149 -13.28 5.71 -20.33
N LYS A 150 -14.48 5.39 -19.82
CA LYS A 150 -15.19 4.18 -20.24
C LYS A 150 -15.63 4.38 -21.68
N THR A 151 -14.68 4.52 -22.60
CA THR A 151 -14.94 4.37 -24.04
C THR A 151 -15.21 2.90 -24.25
N ARG A 152 -16.39 2.59 -24.77
CA ARG A 152 -16.90 1.22 -25.04
C ARG A 152 -16.03 0.40 -26.03
N THR A 153 -14.81 0.85 -26.32
CA THR A 153 -13.90 0.25 -27.29
C THR A 153 -12.47 0.69 -27.01
N GLU A 154 -11.82 0.19 -25.95
CA GLU A 154 -10.37 0.33 -25.79
C GLU A 154 -9.75 -1.01 -25.38
N GLY A 155 -8.70 -1.40 -26.11
CA GLY A 155 -8.03 -2.69 -25.99
C GLY A 155 -7.35 -2.91 -24.65
N ASN A 156 -6.74 -4.09 -24.49
CA ASN A 156 -6.23 -4.58 -23.19
C ASN A 156 -5.30 -3.57 -22.47
N ALA A 157 -4.56 -2.73 -23.21
CA ALA A 157 -3.59 -1.80 -22.64
C ALA A 157 -4.22 -0.75 -21.70
N ASN A 158 -5.42 -0.24 -22.00
CA ASN A 158 -6.10 0.70 -21.10
C ASN A 158 -6.52 0.00 -19.78
N SER A 159 -6.91 -1.27 -19.84
CA SER A 159 -7.20 -2.06 -18.64
C SER A 159 -5.96 -2.38 -17.80
N CYS A 160 -4.80 -2.60 -18.44
CA CYS A 160 -3.53 -2.83 -17.74
C CYS A 160 -3.10 -1.59 -16.93
N GLU A 161 -3.15 -0.41 -17.55
CA GLU A 161 -2.80 0.85 -16.89
C GLU A 161 -3.80 1.22 -15.79
N THR A 162 -5.10 1.02 -16.04
CA THR A 162 -6.14 1.22 -15.01
C THR A 162 -5.89 0.31 -13.80
N ASN A 163 -5.61 -0.98 -14.03
CA ASN A 163 -5.32 -1.92 -12.94
C ASN A 163 -4.05 -1.54 -12.16
N LYS A 164 -3.03 -1.03 -12.85
CA LYS A 164 -1.81 -0.52 -12.21
C LYS A 164 -2.12 0.66 -11.30
N GLN A 165 -2.92 1.63 -11.75
CA GLN A 165 -3.32 2.80 -10.97
C GLN A 165 -4.14 2.42 -9.73
N ILE A 166 -5.08 1.48 -9.86
CA ILE A 166 -5.82 0.94 -8.71
C ILE A 166 -4.87 0.30 -7.70
N ALA A 167 -3.90 -0.49 -8.16
CA ALA A 167 -2.93 -1.14 -7.28
C ALA A 167 -2.00 -0.13 -6.58
N TYR A 168 -1.63 0.96 -7.28
CA TYR A 168 -0.86 2.05 -6.69
C TYR A 168 -1.66 2.80 -5.63
N ALA A 169 -2.92 3.14 -5.90
CA ALA A 169 -3.80 3.79 -4.94
C ALA A 169 -4.00 2.92 -3.68
N GLN A 170 -4.22 1.62 -3.85
CA GLN A 170 -4.30 0.68 -2.74
C GLN A 170 -3.00 0.63 -1.93
N ALA A 171 -1.85 0.58 -2.61
CA ALA A 171 -0.55 0.54 -1.94
C ALA A 171 -0.26 1.83 -1.16
N LYS A 172 -0.69 2.99 -1.67
CA LYS A 172 -0.59 4.28 -0.98
C LYS A 172 -1.49 4.32 0.26
N ALA A 173 -2.75 3.91 0.13
CA ALA A 173 -3.67 3.87 1.26
C ALA A 173 -3.21 2.90 2.38
N ASP A 174 -2.69 1.73 2.00
CA ASP A 174 -2.09 0.79 2.94
C ASP A 174 -0.88 1.38 3.67
N TYR A 175 -0.05 2.14 2.95
CA TYR A 175 1.13 2.82 3.48
C TYR A 175 0.73 3.92 4.49
N ASP A 176 -0.16 4.83 4.10
CA ASP A 176 -0.62 5.91 4.98
C ASP A 176 -1.28 5.36 6.25
N ASN A 177 -2.15 4.35 6.09
CA ASN A 177 -2.78 3.70 7.22
C ASN A 177 -1.76 2.99 8.13
N ALA A 178 -0.69 2.41 7.56
CA ALA A 178 0.39 1.84 8.36
C ALA A 178 1.14 2.92 9.15
N ILE A 179 1.43 4.08 8.54
CA ILE A 179 2.09 5.21 9.22
C ILE A 179 1.24 5.71 10.40
N ILE A 180 -0.08 5.84 10.24
CA ILE A 180 -0.99 6.22 11.33
C ILE A 180 -0.93 5.24 12.50
N LYS A 181 -0.73 3.94 12.23
CA LYS A 181 -0.63 2.89 13.25
C LYS A 181 0.76 2.81 13.90
N CYS A 182 1.76 3.46 13.33
CA CYS A 182 3.10 3.50 13.90
C CYS A 182 3.13 4.31 15.19
N ARG A 183 3.45 3.62 16.29
CA ARG A 183 3.76 4.26 17.56
C ARG A 183 5.14 4.89 17.51
N GLN A 184 5.29 6.01 18.19
CA GLN A 184 6.60 6.58 18.44
C GLN A 184 7.25 5.78 19.58
N GLU A 185 7.88 4.66 19.24
CA GLU A 185 8.70 3.88 20.17
C GLU A 185 10.15 3.93 19.64
N SER A 186 11.02 4.62 20.40
CA SER A 186 12.45 4.85 20.12
C SER A 186 12.81 5.80 18.96
N SER A 187 14.09 6.11 18.84
CA SER A 187 14.71 6.99 17.84
C SER A 187 14.76 6.41 16.42
N THR A 188 14.45 5.13 16.23
CA THR A 188 14.74 4.43 14.96
C THR A 188 13.60 4.46 13.95
N ASN A 189 12.37 4.88 14.32
CA ASN A 189 11.20 4.94 13.42
C ASN A 189 11.06 3.69 12.52
N TYR A 190 11.42 2.50 13.02
CA TYR A 190 11.48 1.25 12.24
C TYR A 190 10.13 0.90 11.57
N CYS A 191 9.02 1.30 12.20
CA CYS A 191 7.70 1.09 11.65
C CYS A 191 7.49 1.87 10.34
N TYR A 192 8.05 3.08 10.22
CA TYR A 192 7.91 3.91 9.02
C TYR A 192 8.69 3.31 7.86
N THR A 193 9.92 2.86 8.12
CA THR A 193 10.76 2.23 7.09
C THR A 193 10.20 0.89 6.63
N GLN A 194 9.56 0.12 7.52
CA GLN A 194 8.80 -1.08 7.13
C GLN A 194 7.58 -0.74 6.24
N ALA A 195 6.82 0.29 6.61
CA ALA A 195 5.69 0.76 5.81
C ALA A 195 6.14 1.22 4.41
N LEU A 196 7.22 1.99 4.33
CA LEU A 196 7.87 2.43 3.09
C LEU A 196 8.34 1.27 2.23
N ALA A 197 9.06 0.31 2.81
CA ALA A 197 9.55 -0.87 2.11
C ALA A 197 8.40 -1.71 1.53
N LYS A 198 7.31 -1.88 2.29
CA LYS A 198 6.10 -2.56 1.82
C LYS A 198 5.45 -1.79 0.67
N TYR A 199 5.32 -0.47 0.79
CA TYR A 199 4.76 0.40 -0.25
C TYR A 199 5.54 0.26 -1.56
N GLU A 200 6.86 0.39 -1.48
CA GLU A 200 7.72 0.32 -2.66
C GLU A 200 7.67 -1.07 -3.31
N ARG A 201 7.69 -2.14 -2.51
CA ARG A 201 7.54 -3.51 -3.00
C ARG A 201 6.21 -3.71 -3.73
N SER A 202 5.12 -3.15 -3.22
CA SER A 202 3.80 -3.19 -3.87
C SER A 202 3.81 -2.44 -5.20
N LYS A 203 4.44 -1.26 -5.28
CA LYS A 203 4.60 -0.53 -6.55
C LYS A 203 5.40 -1.34 -7.57
N ARG A 204 6.59 -1.84 -7.20
CA ARG A 204 7.44 -2.68 -8.07
C ARG A 204 6.73 -3.95 -8.55
N THR A 205 5.91 -4.55 -7.69
CA THR A 205 5.08 -5.72 -8.07
C THR A 205 4.04 -5.34 -9.10
N SER A 206 3.37 -4.20 -8.90
CA SER A 206 2.36 -3.69 -9.82
C SER A 206 2.96 -3.30 -11.18
N ASP A 207 4.18 -2.74 -11.19
CA ASP A 207 4.94 -2.50 -12.42
C ASP A 207 5.22 -3.80 -13.19
N ARG A 208 5.68 -4.84 -12.50
CA ARG A 208 5.90 -6.15 -13.14
C ARG A 208 4.63 -6.73 -13.72
N VAL A 209 3.51 -6.65 -12.99
CA VAL A 209 2.20 -7.12 -13.47
C VAL A 209 1.74 -6.33 -14.69
N TYR A 210 1.93 -5.01 -14.69
CA TYR A 210 1.66 -4.15 -15.85
C TYR A 210 2.49 -4.56 -17.06
N GLU A 211 3.81 -4.74 -16.90
CA GLU A 211 4.73 -5.16 -17.96
C GLU A 211 4.36 -6.53 -18.55
N GLU A 212 3.90 -7.46 -17.71
CA GLU A 212 3.37 -8.76 -18.15
C GLU A 212 2.01 -8.64 -18.86
N CYS A 213 1.18 -7.66 -18.46
CA CYS A 213 -0.14 -7.41 -19.04
C CYS A 213 -0.03 -6.84 -20.45
N ILE A 214 0.81 -5.82 -20.67
CA ILE A 214 0.97 -5.17 -21.98
C ILE A 214 1.68 -6.02 -23.04
N LYS A 215 2.33 -7.12 -22.61
CA LYS A 215 2.98 -8.09 -23.51
C LYS A 215 2.03 -9.16 -24.05
N LYS A 216 0.79 -9.22 -23.56
CA LYS A 216 -0.26 -10.15 -24.01
C LYS A 216 -1.07 -9.57 -25.14
#